data_AF-A0A2D0JVI8-F1
#
_entry.id   AF-A0A2D0JVI8-F1
#
_cell.length_a   1.000
_cell.length_b   1.000
_cell.length_c   1.000
_cell.angle_alpha   90.00
_cell.angle_beta   90.00
_cell.angle_gamma   90.00
#
_symmetry.space_group_name_H-M   'P 1'
#
loop_
_entity.id
_entity.type
_entity.pdbx_description
1 polymer ?
#
loop_
_entity_poly.entity_id
_entity_poly.type
_entity_poly.pdbx_seq_one_letter_code
_entity_poly.pdbx_strand_id
1 'polypeptide(L)' 'MKIIKFSNFLVKLAIYLLQSFIISISSLSLISLVYFGLLTNFENKYLYVFISIGGLVFSALLYYLTEKIKEKYTFFQ' A
#
# COMPACT_ATOMS: atom_id res chain seq x y z
N MET A 1 -8.23 33.09 3.40
CA MET A 1 -8.58 32.23 2.24
C MET A 1 -7.41 31.40 1.66
N LYS A 2 -6.12 31.79 1.85
CA LYS A 2 -4.96 31.02 1.35
C LYS A 2 -4.60 29.77 2.20
N ILE A 3 -4.75 29.84 3.53
CA ILE A 3 -4.36 28.76 4.46
C ILE A 3 -5.19 27.49 4.24
N ILE A 4 -6.50 27.64 3.99
CA ILE A 4 -7.43 26.52 3.74
C ILE A 4 -7.03 25.76 2.46
N LYS A 5 -6.62 26.47 1.40
CA LYS A 5 -6.17 25.84 0.15
C LYS A 5 -4.86 25.06 0.31
N PHE A 6 -3.94 25.53 1.17
CA PHE A 6 -2.68 24.84 1.43
C PHE A 6 -2.89 23.53 2.21
N SER A 7 -3.78 23.54 3.21
CA SER A 7 -4.16 22.31 3.93
C SER A 7 -4.77 21.26 3.00
N ASN A 8 -5.57 21.69 2.03
CA ASN A 8 -6.16 20.81 1.02
C ASN A 8 -5.10 20.16 0.11
N PHE A 9 -4.08 20.92 -0.27
CA PHE A 9 -2.96 20.41 -1.06
C PHE A 9 -2.15 19.35 -0.28
N LEU A 10 -1.88 19.58 1.00
CA LEU A 10 -1.14 18.64 1.85
C LEU A 10 -1.87 17.30 2.01
N VAL A 11 -3.20 17.30 2.17
CA VAL A 11 -3.98 16.05 2.28
C VAL A 11 -3.94 15.26 0.97
N LYS A 12 -4.06 15.93 -0.19
CA LYS A 12 -3.93 15.28 -1.49
C LYS A 12 -2.54 14.68 -1.67
N LEU A 13 -1.48 15.44 -1.34
CA LEU A 13 -0.10 14.95 -1.38
C LEU A 13 0.09 13.70 -0.50
N ALA A 14 -0.43 13.73 0.73
CA ALA A 14 -0.36 12.59 1.65
C ALA A 14 -1.06 11.36 1.09
N ILE A 15 -2.24 11.51 0.48
CA ILE A 15 -2.96 10.42 -0.17
C ILE A 15 -2.15 9.82 -1.32
N TYR A 16 -1.54 10.65 -2.18
CA TYR A 16 -0.72 10.16 -3.29
C TYR A 16 0.55 9.44 -2.81
N LEU A 17 1.22 9.96 -1.78
CA LEU A 17 2.38 9.30 -1.17
C LEU A 17 1.99 7.93 -0.59
N LEU A 18 0.85 7.85 0.08
CA LEU A 18 0.36 6.61 0.65
C LEU A 18 -0.04 5.59 -0.44
N GLN A 19 -0.64 6.05 -1.54
CA GLN A 19 -0.90 5.21 -2.71
C GLN A 19 0.38 4.68 -3.36
N SER A 20 1.40 5.54 -3.51
CA SER A 20 2.71 5.12 -4.02
C SER A 20 3.31 4.01 -3.14
N PHE A 21 3.23 4.17 -1.81
CA PHE A 21 3.71 3.18 -0.86
C PHE A 21 2.96 1.84 -0.95
N ILE A 22 1.63 1.88 -1.09
CA ILE A 22 0.80 0.67 -1.30
C ILE A 22 1.22 -0.07 -2.56
N ILE A 23 1.48 0.65 -3.66
CA ILE A 23 1.95 0.07 -4.93
C ILE A 23 3.30 -0.60 -4.74
N SER A 24 4.25 0.05 -4.04
CA SER A 24 5.58 -0.52 -3.76
C SER A 24 5.51 -1.79 -2.92
N ILE A 25 4.68 -1.83 -1.86
CA ILE A 25 4.52 -3.05 -1.05
C ILE A 25 3.87 -4.16 -1.88
N SER A 26 2.86 -3.82 -2.67
CA SER A 26 2.16 -4.81 -3.49
C SER A 26 3.08 -5.42 -4.54
N SER A 27 3.90 -4.62 -5.22
CA SER A 27 4.88 -5.13 -6.19
C SER A 27 5.95 -6.00 -5.53
N LEU A 28 6.47 -5.60 -4.35
CA LEU A 28 7.43 -6.41 -3.60
C LEU A 28 6.85 -7.76 -3.14
N SER A 29 5.55 -7.77 -2.80
CA SER A 29 4.82 -8.98 -2.41
C SER A 29 4.61 -9.93 -3.59
N LEU A 30 4.30 -9.39 -4.78
CA LEU A 30 4.20 -10.16 -6.01
C LEU A 30 5.56 -10.72 -6.43
N ILE A 31 6.62 -9.93 -6.34
CA ILE A 31 7.99 -10.38 -6.60
C ILE A 31 8.34 -11.54 -5.65
N SER A 32 8.05 -11.40 -4.36
CA SER A 32 8.27 -12.46 -3.37
C SER A 32 7.48 -13.74 -3.70
N LEU A 33 6.25 -13.61 -4.25
CA LEU A 33 5.45 -14.75 -4.70
C LEU A 33 6.09 -15.48 -5.89
N VAL A 34 6.65 -14.72 -6.83
CA VAL A 34 7.39 -15.30 -7.98
C VAL A 34 8.62 -16.06 -7.48
N TYR A 35 9.39 -15.47 -6.56
CA TYR A 35 10.54 -16.15 -5.95
C TYR A 35 10.15 -17.42 -5.21
N PHE A 36 9.02 -17.42 -4.49
CA PHE A 36 8.46 -18.62 -3.89
C PHE A 36 8.23 -19.73 -4.94
N GLY A 37 7.67 -19.39 -6.10
CA GLY A 37 7.43 -20.33 -7.18
C GLY A 37 8.72 -20.92 -7.77
N LEU A 38 9.79 -20.13 -7.83
CA LEU A 38 11.09 -20.51 -8.40
C LEU A 38 11.99 -21.29 -7.41
N LEU A 39 11.78 -21.14 -6.10
CA LEU A 39 12.61 -21.78 -5.08
C LEU A 39 12.30 -23.29 -4.93
N THR A 40 13.37 -24.07 -4.98
CA THR A 40 13.38 -25.52 -4.72
C THR A 40 13.65 -25.87 -3.25
N ASN A 41 14.30 -24.98 -2.48
CA ASN A 41 14.56 -25.20 -1.06
C ASN A 41 13.40 -24.70 -0.18
N PHE A 42 12.81 -25.60 0.62
CA PHE A 42 11.60 -25.36 1.41
C PHE A 42 11.75 -24.32 2.52
N GLU A 43 12.90 -24.23 3.19
CA GLU A 43 13.07 -23.28 4.32
C GLU A 43 12.94 -21.82 3.86
N ASN A 44 13.63 -21.46 2.77
CA ASN A 44 13.53 -20.13 2.18
C ASN A 44 12.15 -19.90 1.56
N LYS A 45 11.54 -20.95 1.02
CA LYS A 45 10.25 -20.90 0.34
C LYS A 45 9.13 -20.41 1.28
N TYR A 46 9.05 -20.91 2.51
CA TYR A 46 8.05 -20.42 3.48
C TYR A 46 8.23 -18.95 3.85
N LEU A 47 9.48 -18.49 3.98
CA LEU A 47 9.76 -17.08 4.27
C LEU A 47 9.21 -16.15 3.17
N TYR A 48 9.41 -16.48 1.90
CA TYR A 48 8.88 -15.68 0.78
C TYR A 48 7.34 -15.74 0.67
N VAL A 49 6.71 -16.86 1.04
CA VAL A 49 5.23 -16.93 1.15
C VAL A 49 4.73 -16.00 2.23
N PHE A 50 5.35 -16.03 3.41
CA PHE A 50 4.95 -15.17 4.53
C PHE A 50 5.10 -13.69 4.17
N ILE A 51 6.19 -13.30 3.51
CA ILE A 51 6.40 -11.93 3.04
C ILE A 51 5.35 -11.55 1.98
N SER A 52 5.06 -12.46 1.05
CA SER A 52 4.08 -12.20 -0.01
C SER A 52 2.66 -12.02 0.55
N ILE A 53 2.18 -12.97 1.35
CA ILE A 53 0.85 -12.92 1.95
C ILE A 53 0.76 -11.73 2.91
N GLY A 54 1.75 -11.57 3.78
CA GLY A 54 1.79 -10.47 4.75
C GLY A 54 1.77 -9.11 4.06
N GLY A 55 2.58 -8.93 3.01
CA GLY A 55 2.64 -7.68 2.27
C GLY A 55 1.36 -7.39 1.48
N LEU A 56 0.71 -8.39 0.87
CA LEU A 56 -0.59 -8.21 0.21
C LEU A 56 -1.72 -7.87 1.19
N VAL A 57 -1.77 -8.55 2.34
CA VAL A 57 -2.77 -8.25 3.38
C VAL A 57 -2.55 -6.85 3.95
N PHE A 58 -1.30 -6.48 4.20
CA PHE A 58 -0.96 -5.15 4.70
C PHE A 58 -1.26 -4.05 3.67
N SER A 59 -0.96 -4.28 2.39
CA SER A 59 -1.27 -3.31 1.33
C SER A 59 -2.78 -3.15 1.14
N ALA A 60 -3.57 -4.22 1.25
CA ALA A 60 -5.03 -4.18 1.21
C ALA A 60 -5.61 -3.40 2.39
N LEU A 61 -5.09 -3.60 3.61
CA LEU A 61 -5.50 -2.83 4.79
C LEU A 61 -5.19 -1.33 4.64
N LEU A 62 -3.99 -1.00 4.17
CA LEU A 62 -3.60 0.38 3.91
C LEU A 62 -4.49 1.01 2.83
N TYR A 63 -4.80 0.28 1.76
CA TYR A 63 -5.70 0.74 0.72
C TYR A 63 -7.10 1.04 1.28
N TYR A 64 -7.67 0.13 2.07
CA TYR A 64 -8.96 0.32 2.72
C TYR A 64 -8.97 1.56 3.63
N LEU A 65 -7.92 1.75 4.44
CA LEU A 65 -7.74 2.96 5.25
C LEU A 65 -7.67 4.23 4.38
N THR A 66 -6.98 4.16 3.24
CA THR A 66 -6.89 5.27 2.28
C THR A 66 -8.26 5.65 1.73
N GLU A 67 -9.08 4.65 1.36
CA GLU A 67 -10.44 4.89 0.89
C GLU A 67 -11.31 5.49 1.98
N LYS A 68 -11.24 4.97 3.22
CA LYS A 68 -12.00 5.53 4.35
C LYS A 68 -11.60 6.97 4.67
N ILE A 69 -10.31 7.29 4.53
CA ILE A 69 -9.82 8.68 4.62
C ILE A 69 -10.42 9.50 3.48
N LYS A 70 -10.30 9.05 2.22
CA LYS A 70 -10.90 9.76 1.08
C LYS A 70 -12.39 10.04 1.30
N GLU A 71 -13.16 9.03 1.71
CA GLU A 71 -14.59 9.15 2.06
C GLU A 71 -14.83 10.21 3.14
N LYS A 72 -14.09 10.18 4.23
CA LYS A 72 -14.24 11.16 5.33
C LYS A 72 -13.84 12.58 4.93
N TYR A 73 -12.87 12.70 4.02
CA TYR A 73 -12.41 13.97 3.49
C TYR A 73 -13.18 14.39 2.22
N THR A 74 -14.21 13.66 1.74
CA THR A 74 -15.05 13.99 0.55
C THR A 74 -15.83 15.31 0.62
N PHE A 75 -15.47 16.21 1.54
CA PHE A 75 -15.56 17.67 1.33
C PHE A 75 -14.43 18.22 0.42
N PHE A 76 -13.88 17.39 -0.48
CA PHE A 76 -12.86 17.77 -1.48
C PHE A 76 -13.43 17.93 -2.90
N GLN A 77 -14.76 18.10 -3.04
CA GLN A 77 -15.32 18.90 -4.13
C GLN A 77 -15.20 20.38 -3.77
#